data_AF-A0A3S1A852-F1
#
_entry.id   AF-A0A3S1A852-F1
#
_cell.length_a   1.000
_cell.length_b   1.000
_cell.length_c   1.000
_cell.angle_alpha   90.00
_cell.angle_beta   90.00
_cell.angle_gamma   90.00
#
_symmetry.space_group_name_H-M   'P 1'
#
loop_
_entity.id
_entity.type
_entity.pdbx_description
1 polymer ?
#
loop_
_entity_poly.entity_id
_entity_poly.type
_entity_poly.pdbx_seq_one_letter_code
_entity_poly.pdbx_strand_id
1 'polypeptide(L)'
;MQKALTEMNIQLHRVISDITGTTGMAIINAIVSGERDPKKLAELKDEHIRASCTSIAAALTGDYRPELVFVLSQELGLYKFYQTQITECDAQIEECLARFADKIDVKINPRGLAKTSWQKATRKCSPV
;
A
#
# COMPACT_ATOMS: atom_id res chain seq x y z
N MET A 1 10.94 -3.05 6.08
CA MET A 1 10.83 -1.91 7.02
C MET A 1 10.73 -2.37 8.46
N GLN A 2 9.78 -3.25 8.78
CA GLN A 2 9.57 -3.71 10.17
C GLN A 2 10.78 -4.39 10.82
N LYS A 3 11.53 -5.18 10.03
CA LYS A 3 12.73 -5.88 10.52
C LYS A 3 13.81 -4.90 10.97
N ALA A 4 14.16 -3.91 10.14
CA ALA A 4 15.14 -2.88 10.49
C ALA A 4 14.72 -2.10 11.76
N LEU A 5 13.44 -1.70 11.85
CA LEU A 5 12.92 -1.03 13.04
C LEU A 5 13.06 -1.90 14.31
N THR A 6 12.84 -3.21 14.19
CA THR A 6 12.95 -4.14 15.32
C THR A 6 14.41 -4.34 15.76
N GLU A 7 15.34 -4.47 14.80
CA GLU A 7 16.78 -4.57 15.08
C GLU A 7 17.35 -3.27 15.69
N MET A 8 16.76 -2.12 15.38
CA MET A 8 17.06 -0.82 15.99
C MET A 8 16.41 -0.63 17.37
N ASN A 9 15.66 -1.61 17.89
CA ASN A 9 14.83 -1.48 19.09
C ASN A 9 13.79 -0.34 19.02
N ILE A 10 13.32 0.00 17.81
CA ILE A 10 12.27 0.98 17.58
C ILE A 10 10.92 0.28 17.54
N GLN A 11 10.07 0.56 18.51
CA GLN A 11 8.76 -0.08 18.69
C GLN A 11 7.60 0.78 18.18
N LEU A 12 7.79 1.44 17.05
CA LEU A 12 6.82 2.37 16.46
C LEU A 12 5.44 1.72 16.26
N HIS A 13 5.41 0.44 15.83
CA HIS A 13 4.20 -0.36 15.64
C HIS A 13 3.30 -0.54 16.87
N ARG A 14 3.81 -0.27 18.08
CA ARG A 14 3.02 -0.38 19.33
C ARG A 14 2.25 0.89 19.66
N VAL A 15 2.70 2.03 19.12
CA VAL A 15 2.17 3.36 19.46
C VAL A 15 1.39 3.99 18.31
N ILE A 16 1.66 3.59 17.06
CA ILE A 16 0.86 3.98 15.90
C ILE A 16 0.18 2.77 15.28
N SER A 17 -1.07 2.95 14.84
CA SER A 17 -1.87 1.90 14.22
C SER A 17 -1.42 1.55 12.81
N ASP A 18 -0.81 2.52 12.11
CA ASP A 18 -0.33 2.36 10.74
C ASP A 18 1.05 3.02 10.58
N ILE A 19 2.04 2.20 10.24
CA ILE A 19 3.44 2.59 10.03
C ILE A 19 3.66 3.19 8.64
N THR A 20 2.83 2.77 7.68
CA THR A 20 2.83 3.26 6.30
C THR A 20 1.93 4.49 6.12
N GLY A 21 1.19 4.88 7.15
CA GLY A 21 0.40 6.11 7.19
C GLY A 21 1.25 7.37 7.31
N THR A 22 0.60 8.53 7.23
CA THR A 22 1.25 9.86 7.17
C THR A 22 2.31 10.08 8.25
N THR A 23 1.95 9.84 9.52
CA THR A 23 2.89 10.03 10.64
C THR A 23 4.03 9.02 10.63
N GLY A 24 3.73 7.73 10.41
CA GLY A 24 4.76 6.69 10.41
C GLY A 24 5.80 6.94 9.32
N MET A 25 5.33 7.30 8.12
CA MET A 25 6.20 7.70 7.01
C MET A 25 6.98 8.98 7.30
N ALA A 26 6.36 10.00 7.92
CA ALA A 26 7.08 11.22 8.30
C ALA A 26 8.24 10.91 9.25
N ILE A 27 7.99 10.10 10.28
CA ILE A 27 9.01 9.66 11.25
C ILE A 27 10.12 8.85 10.55
N ILE A 28 9.75 7.87 9.73
CA ILE A 28 10.74 7.02 9.02
C ILE A 28 11.60 7.86 8.07
N ASN A 29 11.01 8.80 7.32
CA ASN A 29 11.77 9.69 6.45
C ASN A 29 12.71 10.60 7.27
N ALA A 30 12.28 11.08 8.44
CA ALA A 30 13.13 11.89 9.33
C ALA A 30 14.33 11.07 9.87
N ILE A 31 14.10 9.81 10.26
CA ILE A 31 15.16 8.89 10.67
C ILE A 31 16.16 8.67 9.52
N VAL A 32 15.68 8.41 8.30
CA VAL A 32 16.57 8.25 7.13
C VAL A 32 17.32 9.54 6.81
N SER A 33 16.72 10.71 7.06
CA SER A 33 17.34 12.02 6.88
C SER A 33 18.38 12.39 7.96
N GLY A 34 18.55 11.53 8.98
CA GLY A 34 19.54 11.71 10.03
C GLY A 34 19.01 12.25 11.36
N GLU A 35 17.70 12.42 11.51
CA GLU A 35 17.12 12.81 12.80
C GLU A 35 17.16 11.62 13.78
N ARG A 36 17.56 11.91 15.02
CA ARG A 36 17.82 10.92 16.07
C ARG A 36 17.17 11.29 17.39
N ASP A 37 16.73 12.53 17.55
CA ASP A 37 16.07 12.98 18.77
C ASP A 37 14.64 12.42 18.83
N PRO A 38 14.33 11.52 19.78
CA PRO A 38 13.00 10.94 19.90
C PRO A 38 11.92 11.98 20.18
N LYS A 39 12.27 13.13 20.79
CA LYS A 39 11.32 14.22 21.05
C LYS A 39 10.91 14.91 19.76
N LYS A 40 11.88 15.29 18.92
CA LYS A 40 11.60 15.89 17.60
C LYS A 40 10.82 14.94 16.69
N LEU A 41 11.15 13.65 16.73
CA LEU A 41 10.40 12.65 15.97
C LEU A 41 8.95 12.51 16.50
N ALA A 42 8.74 12.62 17.81
CA ALA A 42 7.40 12.59 18.40
C ALA A 42 6.57 13.85 18.10
N GLU A 43 7.20 14.98 17.77
CA GLU A 43 6.52 16.21 17.32
C GLU A 43 5.95 16.07 15.91
N LEU A 44 6.44 15.12 15.10
CA LEU A 44 5.87 14.78 13.78
C LEU A 44 4.53 14.03 13.87
N LYS A 45 4.03 13.81 15.08
CA LYS A 45 2.76 13.13 15.33
C LYS A 45 1.58 13.98 14.87
N ASP A 46 0.67 13.36 14.12
CA ASP A 46 -0.61 13.94 13.77
C ASP A 46 -1.58 13.97 14.97
N GLU A 47 -2.46 14.97 15.04
CA GLU A 47 -3.45 15.15 16.13
C GLU A 47 -4.38 13.94 16.29
N HIS A 48 -4.63 13.17 15.23
CA HIS A 48 -5.50 11.99 15.25
C HIS A 48 -4.91 10.78 15.99
N ILE A 49 -3.61 10.79 16.32
CA ILE A 49 -2.97 9.69 17.03
C ILE A 49 -3.28 9.77 18.52
N ARG A 50 -3.86 8.70 19.08
CA ARG A 50 -4.20 8.61 20.50
C ARG A 50 -2.99 8.54 21.44
N ALA A 51 -1.86 8.03 20.97
CA ALA A 51 -0.64 7.93 21.77
C ALA A 51 -0.08 9.32 22.12
N SER A 52 0.37 9.50 23.36
CA SER A 52 1.03 10.73 23.79
C SER A 52 2.41 10.88 23.14
N CYS A 53 2.90 12.13 23.00
CA CYS A 53 4.26 12.38 22.51
C CYS A 53 5.32 11.67 23.38
N THR A 54 5.07 11.56 24.69
CA THR A 54 5.94 10.81 25.60
C THR A 54 6.00 9.31 25.28
N SER A 55 4.87 8.69 24.98
CA SER A 55 4.81 7.28 24.58
C SER A 55 5.50 7.05 23.25
N ILE A 56 5.36 7.97 22.30
CA ILE A 56 6.00 7.88 20.99
C ILE A 56 7.51 8.05 21.12
N ALA A 57 7.97 9.05 21.86
CA ALA A 57 9.38 9.25 22.14
C ALA A 57 10.01 8.01 22.81
N ALA A 58 9.29 7.37 23.75
CA ALA A 58 9.73 6.12 24.37
C ALA A 58 9.84 4.98 23.35
N ALA A 59 8.87 4.84 22.44
CA ALA A 59 8.90 3.84 21.38
C ALA A 59 9.97 4.09 20.30
N LEU A 60 10.44 5.32 20.17
CA LEU A 60 11.51 5.74 19.26
C LEU A 60 12.89 5.76 19.93
N THR A 61 12.97 5.41 21.21
CA THR A 61 14.25 5.26 21.92
C THR A 61 14.87 3.92 21.54
N GLY A 62 15.90 3.97 20.70
CA GLY A 62 16.55 2.78 20.16
C GLY A 62 17.99 3.03 19.73
N ASP A 63 18.58 2.01 19.09
CA ASP A 63 19.95 2.05 18.58
C ASP A 63 19.95 2.39 17.08
N TYR A 64 20.45 3.59 16.76
CA TYR A 64 20.46 4.14 15.41
C TYR A 64 21.78 3.90 14.69
N ARG A 65 22.22 2.64 14.67
CA ARG A 65 23.45 2.26 13.99
C ARG A 65 23.39 2.60 12.50
N PRO A 66 24.48 3.13 11.92
CA PRO A 66 24.49 3.54 10.52
C PRO A 66 24.19 2.38 9.56
N GLU A 67 24.60 1.14 9.90
CA GLU A 67 24.28 -0.04 9.09
C GLU A 67 22.77 -0.33 9.04
N LEU A 68 22.08 -0.21 10.18
CA LEU A 68 20.64 -0.45 10.27
C LEU A 68 19.84 0.67 9.61
N VAL A 69 20.28 1.92 9.78
CA VAL A 69 19.69 3.07 9.08
C VAL A 69 19.85 2.92 7.57
N PHE A 70 21.00 2.43 7.10
CA PHE A 70 21.20 2.12 5.69
C PHE A 70 20.20 1.07 5.21
N VAL A 71 20.03 -0.05 5.93
CA VAL A 71 19.02 -1.06 5.59
C VAL A 71 17.62 -0.45 5.55
N LEU A 72 17.25 0.36 6.56
CA LEU A 72 15.95 1.05 6.60
C LEU A 72 15.75 1.94 5.36
N SER A 73 16.80 2.65 4.92
CA SER A 73 16.74 3.49 3.71
C SER A 73 16.48 2.68 2.44
N GLN A 74 17.10 1.50 2.30
CA GLN A 74 16.89 0.60 1.16
C GLN A 74 15.48 0.05 1.17
N GLU A 75 14.99 -0.39 2.33
CA GLU A 75 13.63 -0.91 2.48
C GLU A 75 12.57 0.17 2.20
N LEU A 76 12.82 1.42 2.61
CA LEU A 76 11.95 2.56 2.28
C LEU A 76 11.94 2.85 0.78
N GLY A 77 13.09 2.75 0.11
CA GLY A 77 13.19 2.88 -1.34
C GLY A 77 12.37 1.82 -2.08
N LEU A 78 12.49 0.56 -1.68
CA LEU A 78 11.70 -0.55 -2.22
C LEU A 78 10.20 -0.36 -2.00
N TYR A 79 9.81 0.09 -0.81
CA TYR A 79 8.41 0.40 -0.51
C TYR A 79 7.84 1.46 -1.47
N LYS A 80 8.55 2.58 -1.66
CA LYS A 80 8.13 3.65 -2.57
C LYS A 80 8.02 3.15 -4.01
N PHE A 81 8.98 2.33 -4.45
CA PHE A 81 8.95 1.73 -5.78
C PHE A 81 7.70 0.85 -5.98
N TYR A 82 7.41 -0.05 -5.04
CA TYR A 82 6.21 -0.88 -5.14
C TYR A 82 4.93 -0.07 -5.10
N GLN A 83 4.88 0.99 -4.30
CA GLN A 83 3.72 1.87 -4.25
C GLN A 83 3.46 2.54 -5.61
N THR A 84 4.52 2.99 -6.30
CA THR A 84 4.41 3.51 -7.67
C THR A 84 3.86 2.46 -8.63
N GLN A 85 4.42 1.25 -8.62
CA GLN A 85 3.94 0.17 -9.49
C GLN A 85 2.48 -0.20 -9.24
N ILE A 86 2.04 -0.19 -7.98
CA ILE A 86 0.64 -0.45 -7.61
C ILE A 86 -0.26 0.64 -8.19
N THR A 87 0.10 1.92 -8.01
CA THR A 87 -0.67 3.05 -8.53
C THR A 87 -0.75 3.04 -10.07
N GLU A 88 0.32 2.65 -10.76
CA GLU A 88 0.30 2.49 -12.22
C GLU A 88 -0.67 1.39 -12.66
N CYS A 89 -0.69 0.26 -11.95
CA CYS A 89 -1.65 -0.83 -12.19
C CYS A 89 -3.08 -0.37 -11.92
N ASP A 90 -3.33 0.34 -10.81
CA ASP A 90 -4.66 0.85 -10.46
C ASP A 90 -5.19 1.78 -11.56
N ALA A 91 -4.35 2.67 -12.08
CA ALA A 91 -4.72 3.56 -13.19
C ALA A 91 -5.08 2.78 -14.48
N GLN A 92 -4.32 1.73 -14.83
CA GLN A 92 -4.65 0.89 -15.98
C GLN A 92 -5.96 0.12 -15.78
N ILE A 93 -6.23 -0.34 -14.55
CA ILE A 93 -7.49 -1.01 -14.20
C ILE A 93 -8.65 -0.03 -14.36
N GLU A 94 -8.53 1.19 -13.83
CA GLU A 94 -9.55 2.23 -13.96
C GLU A 94 -9.84 2.57 -15.43
N GLU A 95 -8.81 2.72 -16.27
CA GLU A 95 -8.98 2.95 -17.71
C GLU A 95 -9.71 1.78 -18.38
N CYS A 96 -9.34 0.55 -18.06
CA CYS A 96 -10.01 -0.64 -18.58
C CYS A 96 -11.48 -0.67 -18.17
N LEU A 97 -11.78 -0.41 -16.90
CA LEU A 97 -13.14 -0.38 -16.37
C LEU A 97 -14.00 0.72 -17.02
N ALA A 98 -13.45 1.91 -17.24
CA ALA A 98 -14.15 3.00 -17.94
C ALA A 98 -14.57 2.57 -19.35
N ARG A 99 -13.67 1.92 -20.09
CA ARG A 99 -13.94 1.40 -21.45
C ARG A 99 -15.00 0.30 -21.48
N PHE A 100 -15.22 -0.41 -20.37
CA PHE A 100 -16.31 -1.39 -20.25
C PHE A 100 -17.65 -0.73 -19.91
N ALA A 101 -17.65 0.31 -19.06
CA ALA A 101 -18.86 1.07 -18.73
C ALA A 101 -19.48 1.70 -19.99
N ASP A 102 -18.67 2.20 -20.93
CA ASP A 102 -19.12 2.75 -22.21
C ASP A 102 -19.83 1.72 -23.12
N LYS A 103 -19.57 0.42 -22.92
CA LYS A 103 -20.13 -0.68 -23.72
C LYS A 103 -21.35 -1.35 -23.10
N ILE A 104 -21.68 -1.03 -21.85
CA ILE A 104 -22.79 -1.61 -21.12
C ILE A 104 -23.84 -0.54 -20.92
N ASP A 105 -24.87 -0.51 -21.77
CA ASP A 105 -26.09 0.22 -21.44
C ASP A 105 -26.85 -0.57 -20.36
N VAL A 106 -26.70 -0.13 -19.11
CA VAL A 106 -27.34 -0.74 -17.94
C VAL A 106 -28.88 -0.72 -18.05
N LYS A 107 -29.46 0.18 -18.85
CA LYS A 107 -30.91 0.18 -19.12
C LYS A 107 -31.34 -0.94 -20.08
N ILE A 108 -30.44 -1.39 -20.96
CA ILE A 108 -30.74 -2.38 -22.01
C ILE A 108 -30.34 -3.81 -21.57
N ASN A 109 -29.28 -3.97 -20.76
CA ASN A 109 -28.87 -5.29 -20.27
C ASN A 109 -28.31 -5.24 -18.83
N PRO A 110 -29.16 -5.37 -17.80
CA PRO A 110 -28.75 -5.20 -16.41
C PRO A 110 -27.83 -6.32 -15.86
N ARG A 111 -27.60 -7.42 -16.61
CA ARG A 111 -26.72 -8.52 -16.16
C ARG A 111 -25.54 -8.80 -17.10
N GLY A 112 -25.37 -8.05 -18.19
CA GLY A 112 -24.22 -8.20 -19.09
C GLY A 112 -24.00 -9.60 -19.68
N LEU A 113 -25.02 -10.48 -19.68
CA LEU A 113 -24.89 -11.80 -20.27
C LEU A 113 -25.02 -11.66 -21.80
N ALA A 114 -23.94 -12.01 -22.51
CA ALA A 114 -23.94 -12.06 -23.96
C ALA A 114 -24.92 -13.14 -24.45
N LYS A 115 -25.71 -12.84 -25.48
CA LYS A 115 -26.61 -13.82 -26.13
C LYS A 115 -25.77 -14.83 -26.90
N THR A 116 -25.49 -15.99 -26.31
CA THR A 116 -24.81 -17.09 -26.99
C THR A 116 -25.75 -17.72 -28.02
N SER A 117 -25.59 -17.39 -29.29
CA SER A 117 -26.26 -18.07 -30.39
C SER A 117 -25.54 -19.39 -30.71
N TRP A 118 -25.91 -20.46 -30.01
CA TRP A 118 -25.53 -21.81 -30.41
C TRP A 118 -26.28 -22.18 -31.69
N GLN A 119 -25.62 -22.06 -32.84
CA GLN A 119 -26.13 -22.60 -34.11
C GLN A 119 -26.13 -24.14 -34.02
N LYS A 120 -27.33 -24.73 -34.02
CA LYS A 120 -27.52 -26.18 -34.16
C LYS A 120 -27.07 -26.59 -35.56
N ALA A 121 -25.86 -27.15 -35.68
CA ALA A 121 -25.47 -27.89 -36.87
C ALA A 121 -26.20 -29.25 -36.87
N THR A 122 -27.42 -29.29 -37.40
CA THR A 122 -28.09 -30.54 -37.76
C THR A 122 -27.41 -31.14 -38.98
N ARG A 123 -26.46 -32.05 -38.79
CA ARG A 123 -26.03 -32.97 -39.87
C ARG A 123 -26.98 -34.16 -39.92
N LYS A 124 -27.86 -34.12 -40.92
CA LYS A 124 -28.79 -35.16 -41.37
C LYS A 124 -28.04 -36.17 -42.26
N CYS A 125 -28.27 -37.47 -42.02
CA CYS A 125 -28.11 -38.64 -42.93
C CYS A 125 -26.68 -38.99 -43.42
N SER A 126 -26.30 -40.26 -43.67
CA SER A 126 -27.04 -41.51 -43.91
C SER A 126 -26.14 -42.75 -43.69
N PRO A 127 -26.68 -43.97 -43.65
CA PRO A 127 -25.98 -45.20 -43.28
C PRO A 127 -25.36 -45.92 -44.49
N VAL A 128 -24.30 -46.70 -44.23
CA VAL A 128 -23.98 -47.96 -44.93
C VAL A 128 -23.42 -48.93 -43.90
#